data_AF-A0A2E8BBD2-F1
#
_entry.id   AF-A0A2E8BBD2-F1
#
_cell.length_a   1.000
_cell.length_b   1.000
_cell.length_c   1.000
_cell.angle_alpha   90.00
_cell.angle_beta   90.00
_cell.angle_gamma   90.00
#
_symmetry.space_group_name_H-M   'P 1'
#
loop_
_entity.id
_entity.type
_entity.pdbx_description
1 polymer ?
#
loop_
_entity_poly.entity_id
_entity_poly.type
_entity_poly.pdbx_seq_one_letter_code
_entity_poly.pdbx_strand_id
1 'polypeptide(L)'
;MADESWWPHGVAISSIKEALDSGELRTKWGTVSCWDVNKCCSPEWWNQPKQHAWGAFNDVKPSFVEVIRTEGNRTLFRLDTTHLALAYSIPTSNDASSIARRSKLKAALKSTPLHIPTGGLLIDEKDAVLLFSNAEFTETSPEWLGKTLGSIQASLEAFSTPNDQKRWNQRLKDLEDELKPNTLWRAPHSSSTVGIPSVRIHPNWIVGTEDEQRALPLNRTVSELLLCGKERLPGIAEFIHVEGRLTEEKGYEPEQIKTFFEHWKGHVPASWTNRKALSTVLGGAWIWRYYDVLVVNAESVLYGDESRYASAQKWLKDVSRLQAHLGVLRVWKSGVWVGIGTLVVAYYAWQLGTLSTTGSLMLAVVGAAISFGSNMLYWKKDPPAF
;
A
#
# COMPACT_ATOMS: atom_id res chain seq x y z
N MET A 1 28.46 19.93 3.39
CA MET A 1 28.10 18.51 3.17
C MET A 1 26.94 18.55 2.21
N ALA A 2 27.05 17.91 1.05
CA ALA A 2 25.93 17.83 0.12
C ALA A 2 24.75 17.15 0.84
N ASP A 3 23.53 17.67 0.66
CA ASP A 3 22.32 17.08 1.25
C ASP A 3 22.16 15.65 0.74
N GLU A 4 22.41 14.69 1.62
CA GLU A 4 22.20 13.26 1.36
C GLU A 4 20.71 13.02 1.08
N SER A 5 20.36 12.54 -0.11
CA SER A 5 18.95 12.44 -0.53
C SER A 5 18.09 11.51 0.33
N TRP A 6 18.72 10.60 1.08
CA TRP A 6 18.05 9.72 2.04
C TRP A 6 17.77 10.38 3.40
N TRP A 7 18.43 11.51 3.69
CA TRP A 7 18.35 12.14 5.00
C TRP A 7 17.01 12.86 5.18
N PRO A 8 16.30 12.65 6.31
CA PRO A 8 14.97 13.23 6.52
C PRO A 8 15.05 14.69 7.03
N HIS A 9 15.48 15.60 6.16
CA HIS A 9 15.74 17.01 6.47
C HIS A 9 14.60 17.74 7.21
N GLY A 10 13.34 17.43 6.90
CA GLY A 10 12.21 18.15 7.52
C GLY A 10 11.94 17.77 8.98
N VAL A 11 12.42 16.60 9.42
CA VAL A 11 12.10 16.05 10.74
C VAL A 11 13.31 15.61 11.57
N ALA A 12 14.50 15.52 11.00
CA ALA A 12 15.71 15.14 11.73
C ALA A 12 16.02 16.13 12.88
N ILE A 13 16.42 15.58 14.02
CA ILE A 13 16.82 16.35 15.22
C ILE A 13 18.33 16.23 15.47
N SER A 14 18.90 15.04 15.26
CA SER A 14 20.34 14.79 15.33
C SER A 14 21.04 15.17 14.03
N SER A 15 22.36 15.38 14.06
CA SER A 15 23.16 15.52 12.83
C SER A 15 23.41 14.17 12.15
N ILE A 16 23.73 14.16 10.84
CA ILE A 16 24.09 12.94 10.10
C ILE A 16 25.23 12.21 10.81
N LYS A 17 26.27 12.94 11.23
CA LYS A 17 27.44 12.38 11.89
C LYS A 17 27.06 11.69 13.21
N GLU A 18 26.30 12.35 14.08
CA GLU A 18 25.83 11.75 15.33
C GLU A 18 25.00 10.48 15.10
N ALA A 19 24.13 10.50 14.07
CA ALA A 19 23.29 9.36 13.76
C ALA A 19 24.10 8.17 13.23
N LEU A 20 25.07 8.41 12.35
CA LEU A 20 25.96 7.36 11.85
C LEU A 20 26.92 6.82 12.92
N ASP A 21 27.39 7.66 13.84
CA ASP A 21 28.25 7.27 14.95
C ASP A 21 27.50 6.42 16.00
N SER A 22 26.23 6.76 16.27
CA SER A 22 25.38 6.03 17.23
C SER A 22 24.62 4.85 16.63
N GLY A 23 24.42 4.83 15.31
CA GLY A 23 23.51 3.91 14.63
C GLY A 23 22.03 4.28 14.77
N GLU A 24 21.71 5.43 15.36
CA GLU A 24 20.35 5.88 15.64
C GLU A 24 20.07 7.29 15.11
N LEU A 25 19.05 7.41 14.27
CA LEU A 25 18.52 8.66 13.77
C LEU A 25 17.33 9.10 14.63
N ARG A 26 17.47 10.26 15.29
CA ARG A 26 16.39 10.89 16.07
C ARG A 26 15.62 11.88 15.19
N THR A 27 14.31 11.71 15.11
CA THR A 27 13.40 12.59 14.37
C THR A 27 12.27 13.09 15.27
N LYS A 28 11.53 14.10 14.80
CA LYS A 28 10.30 14.58 15.47
C LYS A 28 9.22 13.50 15.60
N TRP A 29 9.24 12.48 14.74
CA TRP A 29 8.26 11.40 14.70
C TRP A 29 8.69 10.14 15.47
N GLY A 30 9.94 10.10 15.93
CA GLY A 30 10.51 8.95 16.62
C GLY A 30 11.97 8.71 16.30
N THR A 31 12.52 7.65 16.88
CA THR A 31 13.91 7.22 16.67
C THR A 31 13.94 5.94 15.84
N VAL A 32 14.84 5.89 14.86
CA VAL A 32 15.00 4.75 13.94
C VAL A 32 16.46 4.40 13.76
N SER A 33 16.76 3.14 13.49
CA SER A 33 18.10 2.66 13.17
C SER A 33 18.56 3.24 11.83
N CYS A 34 19.82 3.63 11.74
CA CYS A 34 20.45 4.03 10.49
C CYS A 34 21.91 3.55 10.44
N TRP A 35 22.47 3.49 9.24
CA TRP A 35 23.87 3.09 9.06
C TRP A 35 24.45 3.66 7.78
N ASP A 36 25.78 3.64 7.71
CA ASP A 36 26.52 4.17 6.58
C ASP A 36 26.54 3.17 5.40
N VAL A 37 25.61 3.36 4.47
CA VAL A 37 25.48 2.56 3.24
C VAL A 37 26.68 2.75 2.30
N ASN A 38 27.44 3.84 2.41
CA ASN A 38 28.64 4.03 1.58
C ASN A 38 29.71 2.98 1.86
N LYS A 39 29.65 2.30 3.02
CA LYS A 39 30.49 1.13 3.31
C LYS A 39 30.30 0.02 2.27
N CYS A 40 29.12 -0.11 1.66
CA CYS A 40 28.88 -1.08 0.59
C CYS A 40 29.64 -0.79 -0.69
N CYS A 41 30.14 0.44 -0.91
CA CYS A 41 30.96 0.77 -2.09
C CYS A 41 32.34 0.09 -2.07
N SER A 42 32.79 -0.39 -0.91
CA SER A 42 34.10 -1.02 -0.74
C SER A 42 33.97 -2.55 -0.87
N PRO A 43 34.68 -3.18 -1.83
CA PRO A 43 34.79 -4.64 -1.90
C PRO A 43 35.29 -5.28 -0.59
N GLU A 44 36.17 -4.59 0.14
CA GLU A 44 36.71 -5.05 1.42
C GLU A 44 35.61 -5.21 2.47
N TRP A 45 34.58 -4.35 2.46
CA TRP A 45 33.45 -4.48 3.37
C TRP A 45 32.69 -5.78 3.13
N TRP A 46 32.44 -6.16 1.88
CA TRP A 46 31.75 -7.39 1.51
C TRP A 46 32.56 -8.64 1.86
N ASN A 47 33.89 -8.58 1.73
CA ASN A 47 34.78 -9.71 1.96
C ASN A 47 34.93 -10.09 3.46
N GLN A 48 34.33 -9.32 4.37
CA GLN A 48 34.29 -9.62 5.79
C GLN A 48 32.95 -10.29 6.16
N PRO A 49 32.97 -11.39 6.93
CA PRO A 49 31.73 -12.03 7.37
C PRO A 49 30.91 -11.07 8.23
N LYS A 50 29.60 -11.00 7.97
CA LYS A 50 28.69 -10.14 8.74
C LYS A 50 27.82 -10.97 9.67
N GLN A 51 27.64 -10.47 10.89
CA GLN A 51 26.64 -11.00 11.81
C GLN A 51 25.24 -10.66 11.27
N HIS A 52 24.25 -11.51 11.54
CA HIS A 52 22.86 -11.37 11.06
C HIS A 52 22.70 -11.36 9.53
N ALA A 53 23.73 -11.78 8.79
CA ALA A 53 23.62 -12.12 7.38
C ALA A 53 22.86 -13.44 7.18
N TRP A 54 22.15 -13.56 6.07
CA TRP A 54 21.37 -14.75 5.73
C TRP A 54 21.45 -15.07 4.23
N GLY A 55 21.10 -16.31 3.87
CA GLY A 55 21.16 -16.79 2.49
C GLY A 55 22.58 -16.74 1.94
N ALA A 56 22.73 -16.37 0.67
CA ALA A 56 24.03 -16.34 -0.01
C ALA A 56 24.95 -15.16 0.42
N PHE A 57 24.55 -14.33 1.39
CA PHE A 57 25.22 -13.05 1.64
C PHE A 57 26.70 -13.15 1.98
N ASN A 58 27.08 -14.05 2.89
CA ASN A 58 28.48 -14.24 3.28
C ASN A 58 29.31 -14.98 2.20
N ASP A 59 28.65 -15.53 1.17
CA ASP A 59 29.31 -16.22 0.05
C ASP A 59 29.67 -15.24 -1.08
N VAL A 60 29.02 -14.08 -1.15
CA VAL A 60 29.28 -13.05 -2.16
C VAL A 60 30.51 -12.24 -1.79
N LYS A 61 31.54 -12.32 -2.63
CA LYS A 61 32.85 -11.66 -2.46
C LYS A 61 33.21 -10.89 -3.72
N PRO A 62 32.61 -9.70 -3.93
CA PRO A 62 32.79 -8.96 -5.16
C PRO A 62 34.20 -8.42 -5.27
N SER A 63 34.71 -8.35 -6.51
CA SER A 63 35.97 -7.64 -6.79
C SER A 63 35.72 -6.15 -7.10
N PHE A 64 34.53 -5.84 -7.61
CA PHE A 64 34.10 -4.52 -8.00
C PHE A 64 32.65 -4.27 -7.56
N VAL A 65 32.39 -3.04 -7.11
CA VAL A 65 31.06 -2.58 -6.71
C VAL A 65 30.73 -1.29 -7.45
N GLU A 66 29.59 -1.28 -8.14
CA GLU A 66 29.07 -0.13 -8.88
C GLU A 66 27.77 0.36 -8.25
N VAL A 67 27.61 1.68 -8.07
CA VAL A 67 26.30 2.25 -7.71
C VAL A 67 25.48 2.41 -8.98
N ILE A 68 24.39 1.64 -9.11
CA ILE A 68 23.49 1.71 -10.26
C ILE A 68 22.49 2.86 -10.08
N ARG A 69 21.94 2.99 -8.86
CA ARG A 69 20.84 3.92 -8.58
C ARG A 69 20.81 4.30 -7.10
N THR A 70 20.58 5.57 -6.82
CA THR A 70 20.26 6.07 -5.48
C THR A 70 18.95 6.86 -5.54
N GLU A 71 17.97 6.48 -4.74
CA GLU A 71 16.65 7.11 -4.71
C GLU A 71 16.09 7.12 -3.28
N GLY A 72 16.10 8.30 -2.66
CA GLY A 72 15.76 8.47 -1.25
C GLY A 72 16.54 7.48 -0.37
N ASN A 73 15.83 6.77 0.50
CA ASN A 73 16.39 5.78 1.43
C ASN A 73 16.87 4.46 0.78
N ARG A 74 17.12 4.41 -0.53
CA ARG A 74 17.48 3.19 -1.26
C ARG A 74 18.69 3.42 -2.16
N THR A 75 19.66 2.52 -2.06
CA THR A 75 20.81 2.48 -2.97
C THR A 75 20.95 1.09 -3.54
N LEU A 76 20.94 0.98 -4.87
CA LEU A 76 21.17 -0.27 -5.58
C LEU A 76 22.61 -0.34 -6.08
N PHE A 77 23.29 -1.41 -5.73
CA PHE A 77 24.63 -1.72 -6.18
C PHE A 77 24.64 -2.90 -7.15
N ARG A 78 25.54 -2.86 -8.12
CA ARG A 78 25.98 -4.03 -8.88
C ARG A 78 27.22 -4.61 -8.23
N LEU A 79 27.21 -5.92 -7.96
CA LEU A 79 28.34 -6.66 -7.42
C LEU A 79 28.92 -7.53 -8.53
N ASP A 80 30.02 -7.06 -9.12
CA ASP A 80 30.58 -7.57 -10.38
C ASP A 80 29.50 -7.71 -11.47
N THR A 81 29.36 -8.90 -12.06
CA THR A 81 28.30 -9.26 -13.01
C THR A 81 27.32 -10.29 -12.43
N THR A 82 27.41 -10.55 -11.12
CA THR A 82 26.79 -11.74 -10.50
C THR A 82 25.55 -11.41 -9.69
N HIS A 83 25.54 -10.28 -8.96
CA HIS A 83 24.46 -9.94 -8.04
C HIS A 83 24.09 -8.45 -8.11
N LEU A 84 22.84 -8.18 -7.75
CA LEU A 84 22.39 -6.87 -7.32
C LEU A 84 22.29 -6.83 -5.79
N ALA A 85 22.63 -5.70 -5.18
CA ALA A 85 22.43 -5.46 -3.76
C ALA A 85 21.60 -4.19 -3.54
N LEU A 86 20.41 -4.33 -2.96
CA LEU A 86 19.58 -3.20 -2.56
C LEU A 86 19.80 -2.90 -1.08
N ALA A 87 20.42 -1.76 -0.78
CA ALA A 87 20.66 -1.29 0.57
C ALA A 87 19.67 -0.19 0.99
N TYR A 88 19.36 -0.15 2.28
CA TYR A 88 18.51 0.86 2.90
C TYR A 88 19.30 1.62 3.97
N SER A 89 19.47 2.94 3.84
CA SER A 89 20.19 3.77 4.83
C SER A 89 19.51 3.74 6.21
N ILE A 90 18.19 3.65 6.20
CA ILE A 90 17.29 3.46 7.33
C ILE A 90 16.52 2.17 7.08
N PRO A 91 16.91 1.03 7.68
CA PRO A 91 16.16 -0.22 7.54
C PRO A 91 14.70 -0.04 8.00
N THR A 92 13.71 -0.31 7.12
CA THR A 92 12.29 0.01 7.41
C THR A 92 11.42 -1.17 7.79
N SER A 93 11.62 -2.33 7.16
CA SER A 93 10.95 -3.57 7.53
C SER A 93 11.77 -4.77 7.09
N ASN A 94 11.27 -5.98 7.35
CA ASN A 94 11.81 -7.23 6.82
C ASN A 94 10.81 -7.91 5.89
N ASP A 95 9.94 -7.12 5.23
CA ASP A 95 8.88 -7.66 4.40
C ASP A 95 9.49 -8.42 3.21
N ALA A 96 10.49 -7.84 2.55
CA ALA A 96 11.17 -8.46 1.41
C ALA A 96 12.00 -9.69 1.80
N SER A 97 12.81 -9.65 2.87
CA SER A 97 13.54 -10.86 3.30
C SER A 97 12.61 -11.95 3.84
N SER A 98 11.47 -11.58 4.45
CA SER A 98 10.48 -12.54 4.94
C SER A 98 9.91 -13.40 3.82
N ILE A 99 9.80 -12.89 2.60
CA ILE A 99 9.38 -13.66 1.41
C ILE A 99 10.33 -14.83 1.18
N ALA A 100 11.64 -14.57 1.18
CA ALA A 100 12.65 -15.58 0.91
C ALA A 100 12.87 -16.53 2.10
N ARG A 101 12.82 -16.00 3.33
CA ARG A 101 13.11 -16.75 4.56
C ARG A 101 11.97 -17.66 5.00
N ARG A 102 10.71 -17.37 4.62
CA ARG A 102 9.56 -18.21 4.96
C ARG A 102 9.23 -19.17 3.82
N SER A 103 9.54 -20.46 4.02
CA SER A 103 9.41 -21.51 2.99
C SER A 103 8.04 -21.53 2.29
N LYS A 104 6.95 -21.36 3.04
CA LYS A 104 5.58 -21.33 2.48
C LYS A 104 5.34 -20.11 1.58
N LEU A 105 5.82 -18.92 1.96
CA LEU A 105 5.68 -17.71 1.14
C LEU A 105 6.55 -17.80 -0.10
N LYS A 106 7.81 -18.22 0.06
CA LYS A 106 8.73 -18.45 -1.05
C LYS A 106 8.14 -19.42 -2.08
N ALA A 107 7.55 -20.52 -1.62
CA ALA A 107 6.93 -21.51 -2.50
C ALA A 107 5.74 -20.91 -3.29
N ALA A 108 4.87 -20.15 -2.62
CA ALA A 108 3.71 -19.53 -3.25
C ALA A 108 4.08 -18.45 -4.29
N LEU A 109 5.18 -17.73 -4.07
CA LEU A 109 5.64 -16.65 -4.94
C LEU A 109 6.63 -17.10 -6.03
N LYS A 110 7.13 -18.34 -5.98
CA LYS A 110 8.15 -18.85 -6.91
C LYS A 110 7.73 -18.79 -8.39
N SER A 111 6.44 -18.94 -8.68
CA SER A 111 5.88 -18.92 -10.03
C SER A 111 5.38 -17.53 -10.48
N THR A 112 5.58 -16.50 -9.65
CA THR A 112 5.17 -15.13 -9.96
C THR A 112 6.33 -14.33 -10.56
N PRO A 113 6.07 -13.24 -11.30
CA PRO A 113 7.12 -12.33 -11.80
C PRO A 113 7.76 -11.48 -10.70
N LEU A 114 8.12 -12.08 -9.57
CA LEU A 114 8.77 -11.43 -8.44
C LEU A 114 10.23 -11.88 -8.36
N HIS A 115 11.16 -10.93 -8.27
CA HIS A 115 12.57 -11.22 -8.10
C HIS A 115 12.87 -11.48 -6.63
N ILE A 116 12.76 -12.74 -6.21
CA ILE A 116 12.91 -13.13 -4.80
C ILE A 116 14.37 -12.96 -4.35
N PRO A 117 14.64 -12.30 -3.20
CA PRO A 117 16.01 -12.14 -2.71
C PRO A 117 16.67 -13.49 -2.37
N THR A 118 17.97 -13.61 -2.67
CA THR A 118 18.79 -14.82 -2.44
C THR A 118 19.59 -14.77 -1.13
N GLY A 119 19.73 -13.58 -0.55
CA GLY A 119 20.39 -13.34 0.73
C GLY A 119 20.18 -11.91 1.21
N GLY A 120 20.79 -11.56 2.34
CA GLY A 120 20.72 -10.21 2.86
C GLY A 120 21.41 -10.03 4.20
N LEU A 121 21.41 -8.79 4.68
CA LEU A 121 21.90 -8.36 5.98
C LEU A 121 20.77 -7.68 6.75
N LEU A 122 20.63 -8.01 8.03
CA LEU A 122 19.65 -7.40 8.91
C LEU A 122 20.34 -6.46 9.91
N ILE A 123 19.69 -5.33 10.18
CA ILE A 123 19.98 -4.45 11.32
C ILE A 123 18.67 -4.26 12.08
N ASP A 124 18.68 -4.55 13.37
CA ASP A 124 17.49 -4.51 14.24
C ASP A 124 16.28 -5.26 13.65
N GLU A 125 16.53 -6.48 13.16
CA GLU A 125 15.56 -7.38 12.52
C GLU A 125 14.89 -6.83 11.25
N LYS A 126 15.41 -5.74 10.67
CA LYS A 126 14.94 -5.12 9.42
C LYS A 126 16.01 -5.26 8.34
N ASP A 127 15.60 -5.26 7.07
CA ASP A 127 16.53 -5.43 5.96
C ASP A 127 17.38 -4.18 5.79
N ALA A 128 18.67 -4.31 6.05
CA ALA A 128 19.68 -3.31 5.74
C ALA A 128 20.19 -3.48 4.31
N VAL A 129 20.39 -4.74 3.88
CA VAL A 129 20.78 -5.09 2.52
C VAL A 129 20.03 -6.33 2.05
N LEU A 130 19.56 -6.32 0.81
CA LEU A 130 18.96 -7.46 0.12
C LEU A 130 19.80 -7.81 -1.10
N LEU A 131 20.07 -9.09 -1.30
CA LEU A 131 20.79 -9.61 -2.46
C LEU A 131 19.85 -10.28 -3.44
N PHE A 132 20.11 -10.06 -4.72
CA PHE A 132 19.39 -10.67 -5.82
C PHE A 132 20.39 -11.16 -6.87
N SER A 133 19.99 -12.11 -7.71
CA SER A 133 20.78 -12.41 -8.91
C SER A 133 20.82 -11.19 -9.84
N ASN A 134 21.94 -11.02 -10.56
CA ASN A 134 22.10 -9.89 -11.47
C ASN A 134 20.97 -9.79 -12.50
N ALA A 135 20.54 -8.56 -12.78
CA ALA A 135 19.52 -8.23 -13.78
C ALA A 135 19.63 -6.75 -14.17
N GLU A 136 19.12 -6.38 -15.33
CA GLU A 136 19.09 -4.99 -15.82
C GLU A 136 17.72 -4.37 -15.61
N PHE A 137 17.66 -3.05 -15.40
CA PHE A 137 16.37 -2.35 -15.34
C PHE A 137 15.66 -2.37 -16.69
N THR A 138 14.34 -2.45 -16.63
CA THR A 138 13.48 -2.44 -17.83
C THR A 138 12.22 -1.63 -17.57
N GLU A 139 11.72 -1.00 -18.62
CA GLU A 139 10.42 -0.32 -18.59
C GLU A 139 9.30 -1.34 -18.76
N THR A 140 8.10 -1.02 -18.29
CA THR A 140 6.98 -1.96 -18.32
C THR A 140 5.69 -1.32 -18.80
N SER A 141 4.78 -2.16 -19.26
CA SER A 141 3.47 -1.75 -19.73
C SER A 141 2.43 -1.78 -18.58
N PRO A 142 1.33 -1.00 -18.68
CA PRO A 142 0.23 -1.07 -17.71
C PRO A 142 -0.34 -2.50 -17.57
N GLU A 143 -0.44 -3.25 -18.67
CA GLU A 143 -0.94 -4.62 -18.71
C GLU A 143 -0.06 -5.57 -17.90
N TRP A 144 1.27 -5.51 -18.13
CA TRP A 144 2.22 -6.35 -17.40
C TRP A 144 2.16 -6.04 -15.91
N LEU A 145 2.17 -4.77 -15.54
CA LEU A 145 2.19 -4.36 -14.14
C LEU A 145 0.91 -4.80 -13.40
N GLY A 146 -0.25 -4.67 -14.05
CA GLY A 146 -1.54 -5.10 -13.50
C GLY A 146 -1.58 -6.61 -13.30
N LYS A 147 -1.16 -7.36 -14.30
CA LYS A 147 -1.07 -8.83 -14.24
C LYS A 147 -0.08 -9.30 -13.17
N THR A 148 1.10 -8.69 -13.09
CA THR A 148 2.15 -9.04 -12.12
C THR A 148 1.67 -8.78 -10.70
N LEU A 149 1.15 -7.58 -10.41
CA LEU A 149 0.61 -7.27 -9.09
C LEU A 149 -0.52 -8.23 -8.71
N GLY A 150 -1.48 -8.45 -9.61
CA GLY A 150 -2.62 -9.32 -9.35
C GLY A 150 -2.19 -10.77 -9.10
N SER A 151 -1.22 -11.28 -9.84
CA SER A 151 -0.69 -12.64 -9.71
C SER A 151 0.10 -12.84 -8.40
N ILE A 152 0.91 -11.85 -8.00
CA ILE A 152 1.60 -11.85 -6.69
C ILE A 152 0.56 -11.90 -5.57
N GLN A 153 -0.46 -11.05 -5.63
CA GLN A 153 -1.48 -10.95 -4.59
C GLN A 153 -2.38 -12.19 -4.53
N ALA A 154 -2.74 -12.77 -5.68
CA ALA A 154 -3.48 -14.03 -5.74
C ALA A 154 -2.69 -15.20 -5.13
N SER A 155 -1.38 -15.30 -5.41
CA SER A 155 -0.50 -16.28 -4.77
C SER A 155 -0.46 -16.15 -3.23
N LEU A 156 -0.78 -14.96 -2.71
CA LEU A 156 -0.76 -14.68 -1.27
C LEU A 156 -2.13 -14.84 -0.58
N GLU A 157 -3.19 -15.16 -1.32
CA GLU A 157 -4.55 -15.30 -0.79
C GLU A 157 -4.62 -16.29 0.39
N ALA A 158 -3.94 -17.45 0.26
CA ALA A 158 -3.90 -18.49 1.30
C ALA A 158 -3.24 -18.03 2.61
N PHE A 159 -2.51 -16.91 2.58
CA PHE A 159 -1.87 -16.31 3.75
C PHE A 159 -2.61 -15.06 4.24
N SER A 160 -3.79 -14.77 3.70
CA SER A 160 -4.57 -13.60 4.10
C SER A 160 -5.04 -13.67 5.55
N THR A 161 -5.23 -12.51 6.16
CA THR A 161 -5.91 -12.36 7.45
C THR A 161 -7.33 -11.86 7.22
N PRO A 162 -8.29 -12.19 8.11
CA PRO A 162 -9.62 -11.60 8.07
C PRO A 162 -9.59 -10.06 8.04
N ASN A 163 -10.73 -9.47 7.70
CA ASN A 163 -10.92 -8.03 7.72
C ASN A 163 -10.47 -7.41 9.06
N ASP A 164 -9.53 -6.45 8.98
CA ASP A 164 -8.97 -5.77 10.15
C ASP A 164 -9.25 -4.26 10.09
N GLN A 165 -10.51 -3.91 9.78
CA GLN A 165 -10.95 -2.52 9.68
C GLN A 165 -10.58 -1.66 10.88
N LYS A 166 -10.48 -2.25 12.08
CA LYS A 166 -10.12 -1.51 13.29
C LYS A 166 -8.69 -1.00 13.20
N ARG A 167 -7.73 -1.87 12.85
CA ARG A 167 -6.32 -1.46 12.74
C ARG A 167 -6.08 -0.57 11.52
N TRP A 168 -6.74 -0.83 10.39
CA TRP A 168 -6.63 0.04 9.21
C TRP A 168 -7.13 1.47 9.47
N ASN A 169 -8.24 1.61 10.18
CA ASN A 169 -8.75 2.92 10.60
C ASN A 169 -7.87 3.58 11.68
N GLN A 170 -7.22 2.79 12.54
CA GLN A 170 -6.23 3.30 13.48
C GLN A 170 -4.99 3.82 12.76
N ARG A 171 -4.50 3.12 11.74
CA ARG A 171 -3.38 3.58 10.90
C ARG A 171 -3.62 4.95 10.27
N LEU A 172 -4.83 5.15 9.73
CA LEU A 172 -5.24 6.45 9.20
C LEU A 172 -5.27 7.51 10.29
N LYS A 173 -5.76 7.15 11.49
CA LYS A 173 -5.75 8.05 12.64
C LYS A 173 -4.33 8.47 13.02
N ASP A 174 -3.39 7.53 13.06
CA ASP A 174 -2.01 7.81 13.47
C ASP A 174 -1.35 8.81 12.50
N LEU A 175 -1.56 8.63 11.19
CA LEU A 175 -1.13 9.60 10.17
C LEU A 175 -1.81 10.96 10.32
N GLU A 176 -3.11 10.99 10.55
CA GLU A 176 -3.88 12.24 10.70
C GLU A 176 -3.50 13.01 11.97
N ASP A 177 -3.27 12.33 13.08
CA ASP A 177 -2.88 12.96 14.35
C ASP A 177 -1.53 13.68 14.22
N GLU A 178 -0.59 13.06 13.49
CA GLU A 178 0.74 13.62 13.26
C GLU A 178 0.71 14.74 12.20
N LEU A 179 0.12 14.47 11.03
CA LEU A 179 0.13 15.40 9.88
C LEU A 179 -0.90 16.52 10.00
N LYS A 180 -1.89 16.37 10.89
CA LYS A 180 -3.00 17.31 11.13
C LYS A 180 -3.66 17.81 9.83
N PRO A 181 -4.09 16.91 8.92
CA PRO A 181 -4.81 17.33 7.74
C PRO A 181 -6.15 17.95 8.15
N ASN A 182 -6.71 18.82 7.30
CA ASN A 182 -8.02 19.44 7.52
C ASN A 182 -9.20 18.46 7.33
N THR A 183 -8.93 17.17 7.17
CA THR A 183 -9.91 16.13 6.87
C THR A 183 -9.63 14.89 7.71
N LEU A 184 -10.70 14.18 8.09
CA LEU A 184 -10.62 12.92 8.85
C LEU A 184 -11.51 11.90 8.18
N TRP A 185 -10.99 10.74 7.80
CA TRP A 185 -11.80 9.73 7.11
C TRP A 185 -11.68 8.34 7.73
N ARG A 186 -12.82 7.79 8.14
CA ARG A 186 -12.98 6.37 8.52
C ARG A 186 -13.96 5.67 7.59
N ALA A 187 -13.63 4.43 7.23
CA ALA A 187 -14.49 3.62 6.37
C ALA A 187 -14.81 2.27 7.02
N PRO A 188 -16.07 1.80 6.96
CA PRO A 188 -16.33 0.37 7.13
C PRO A 188 -15.76 -0.36 5.92
N HIS A 189 -15.32 -1.60 6.08
CA HIS A 189 -14.82 -2.41 4.97
C HIS A 189 -15.72 -3.61 4.70
N SER A 190 -15.80 -4.04 3.44
CA SER A 190 -16.47 -5.31 3.08
C SER A 190 -15.82 -6.48 3.82
N SER A 191 -16.61 -7.49 4.20
CA SER A 191 -16.07 -8.73 4.78
C SER A 191 -15.12 -9.48 3.84
N SER A 192 -15.21 -9.21 2.54
CA SER A 192 -14.29 -9.73 1.52
C SER A 192 -12.97 -8.96 1.40
N THR A 193 -12.85 -7.82 2.08
CA THR A 193 -11.59 -7.07 2.17
C THR A 193 -10.73 -7.74 3.25
N VAL A 194 -9.63 -8.38 2.83
CA VAL A 194 -8.72 -9.16 3.67
C VAL A 194 -7.33 -8.56 3.63
N GLY A 195 -6.58 -8.67 4.73
CA GLY A 195 -5.18 -8.22 4.77
C GLY A 195 -4.24 -9.27 4.18
N ILE A 196 -3.21 -8.88 3.42
CA ILE A 196 -2.24 -9.80 2.82
C ILE A 196 -0.80 -9.51 3.27
N PRO A 197 0.11 -10.50 3.23
CA PRO A 197 1.54 -10.23 3.34
C PRO A 197 1.97 -9.15 2.33
N SER A 198 2.74 -8.17 2.79
CA SER A 198 3.22 -7.07 1.96
C SER A 198 4.38 -7.53 1.07
N VAL A 199 4.33 -7.22 -0.22
CA VAL A 199 5.43 -7.47 -1.17
C VAL A 199 5.97 -6.17 -1.78
N ARG A 200 5.14 -5.11 -1.82
CA ARG A 200 5.48 -3.75 -2.31
C ARG A 200 6.34 -3.75 -3.57
N ILE A 201 5.68 -3.68 -4.72
CA ILE A 201 6.35 -3.44 -5.99
C ILE A 201 6.27 -1.96 -6.37
N HIS A 202 7.16 -1.51 -7.26
CA HIS A 202 7.19 -0.14 -7.74
C HIS A 202 7.50 -0.10 -9.24
N PRO A 203 6.84 0.76 -10.04
CA PRO A 203 7.01 0.80 -11.49
C PRO A 203 8.45 1.12 -11.94
N ASN A 204 9.20 1.86 -11.12
CA ASN A 204 10.61 2.16 -11.36
C ASN A 204 11.60 1.05 -10.93
N TRP A 205 11.11 -0.04 -10.31
CA TRP A 205 11.93 -1.10 -9.73
C TRP A 205 11.65 -2.46 -10.39
N ILE A 206 11.63 -2.46 -11.72
CA ILE A 206 11.42 -3.64 -12.56
C ILE A 206 12.74 -3.99 -13.26
N VAL A 207 13.10 -5.27 -13.23
CA VAL A 207 14.35 -5.78 -13.79
C VAL A 207 14.10 -6.98 -14.71
N GLY A 208 15.05 -7.29 -15.59
CA GLY A 208 14.99 -8.43 -16.50
C GLY A 208 15.11 -8.02 -17.97
N THR A 209 14.68 -8.91 -18.86
CA THR A 209 14.53 -8.65 -20.30
C THR A 209 13.07 -8.36 -20.63
N GLU A 210 12.78 -7.89 -21.84
CA GLU A 210 11.39 -7.69 -22.29
C GLU A 210 10.53 -8.96 -22.15
N ASP A 211 11.11 -10.14 -22.39
CA ASP A 211 10.41 -11.43 -22.31
C ASP A 211 10.30 -12.01 -20.88
N GLU A 212 11.18 -11.59 -19.96
CA GLU A 212 11.25 -12.14 -18.60
C GLU A 212 11.43 -11.02 -17.54
N GLN A 213 10.50 -10.07 -17.54
CA GLN A 213 10.45 -9.01 -16.54
C GLN A 213 10.10 -9.56 -15.16
N ARG A 214 10.68 -8.96 -14.11
CA ARG A 214 10.42 -9.26 -12.71
C ARG A 214 10.42 -8.00 -11.87
N ALA A 215 9.50 -7.91 -10.92
CA ALA A 215 9.45 -6.83 -9.95
C ALA A 215 10.41 -7.10 -8.79
N LEU A 216 11.17 -6.10 -8.37
CA LEU A 216 11.92 -6.15 -7.11
C LEU A 216 10.95 -5.91 -5.94
N PRO A 217 10.88 -6.80 -4.93
CA PRO A 217 10.16 -6.52 -3.71
C PRO A 217 10.88 -5.42 -2.92
N LEU A 218 10.11 -4.49 -2.37
CA LEU A 218 10.63 -3.39 -1.57
C LEU A 218 10.10 -3.46 -0.14
N ASN A 219 10.80 -2.78 0.75
CA ASN A 219 10.29 -2.50 2.09
C ASN A 219 9.46 -1.22 2.12
N ARG A 220 8.79 -1.01 3.25
CA ARG A 220 7.95 0.16 3.53
C ARG A 220 8.76 1.45 3.45
N THR A 221 8.08 2.58 3.28
CA THR A 221 8.74 3.88 3.32
C THR A 221 9.19 4.24 4.75
N VAL A 222 10.04 5.25 4.87
CA VAL A 222 10.53 5.72 6.18
C VAL A 222 9.39 6.37 6.96
N SER A 223 8.51 7.13 6.30
CA SER A 223 7.29 7.66 6.94
C SER A 223 6.38 6.56 7.46
N GLU A 224 6.19 5.46 6.71
CA GLU A 224 5.37 4.34 7.17
C GLU A 224 5.99 3.62 8.38
N LEU A 225 7.34 3.53 8.46
CA LEU A 225 8.01 3.01 9.66
C LEU A 225 7.74 3.89 10.87
N LEU A 226 7.82 5.21 10.71
CA LEU A 226 7.71 6.18 11.80
C LEU A 226 6.27 6.37 12.27
N LEU A 227 5.30 6.38 11.34
CA LEU A 227 3.95 6.86 11.61
C LEU A 227 2.88 5.77 11.58
N CYS A 228 3.19 4.57 11.10
CA CYS A 228 2.18 3.54 10.88
C CYS A 228 2.46 2.21 11.57
N GLY A 229 1.38 1.47 11.84
CA GLY A 229 1.45 0.12 12.42
C GLY A 229 2.03 -0.96 11.49
N LYS A 230 2.17 -2.17 12.04
CA LYS A 230 2.71 -3.36 11.33
C LYS A 230 1.65 -4.27 10.70
N GLU A 231 0.38 -3.89 10.76
CA GLU A 231 -0.72 -4.68 10.20
C GLU A 231 -0.61 -4.87 8.69
N ARG A 232 -1.30 -5.91 8.22
CA ARG A 232 -1.39 -6.25 6.80
C ARG A 232 -2.47 -5.39 6.15
N LEU A 233 -2.11 -4.68 5.09
CA LEU A 233 -3.05 -3.93 4.28
C LEU A 233 -3.74 -4.88 3.28
N PRO A 234 -4.94 -4.55 2.78
CA PRO A 234 -5.56 -5.32 1.72
C PRO A 234 -4.87 -5.10 0.38
N GLY A 235 -5.02 -6.05 -0.55
CA GLY A 235 -4.38 -5.96 -1.87
C GLY A 235 -4.74 -4.71 -2.66
N ILE A 236 -5.97 -4.19 -2.49
CA ILE A 236 -6.39 -2.91 -3.09
C ILE A 236 -5.56 -1.71 -2.59
N ALA A 237 -4.99 -1.76 -1.38
CA ALA A 237 -4.13 -0.69 -0.87
C ALA A 237 -2.80 -0.63 -1.64
N GLU A 238 -2.18 -1.78 -1.88
CA GLU A 238 -0.98 -1.86 -2.73
C GLU A 238 -1.28 -1.49 -4.19
N PHE A 239 -2.45 -1.87 -4.71
CA PHE A 239 -2.89 -1.44 -6.04
C PHE A 239 -2.94 0.09 -6.15
N ILE A 240 -3.59 0.75 -5.19
CA ILE A 240 -3.71 2.21 -5.18
C ILE A 240 -2.35 2.88 -5.00
N HIS A 241 -1.47 2.29 -4.20
CA HIS A 241 -0.11 2.80 -4.08
C HIS A 241 0.62 2.80 -5.43
N VAL A 242 0.60 1.66 -6.14
CA VAL A 242 1.23 1.55 -7.47
C VAL A 242 0.60 2.50 -8.47
N GLU A 243 -0.74 2.58 -8.52
CA GLU A 243 -1.43 3.51 -9.40
C GLU A 243 -1.09 4.97 -9.09
N GLY A 244 -0.96 5.36 -7.82
CA GLY A 244 -0.49 6.68 -7.43
C GLY A 244 0.90 6.99 -8.00
N ARG A 245 1.84 6.04 -7.96
CA ARG A 245 3.17 6.20 -8.57
C ARG A 245 3.08 6.31 -10.10
N LEU A 246 2.20 5.54 -10.75
CA LEU A 246 2.01 5.60 -12.20
C LEU A 246 1.50 6.97 -12.65
N THR A 247 0.55 7.54 -11.93
CA THR A 247 0.02 8.88 -12.26
C THR A 247 1.02 9.99 -11.93
N GLU A 248 1.63 9.95 -10.74
CA GLU A 248 2.51 11.04 -10.28
C GLU A 248 3.89 11.04 -10.95
N GLU A 249 4.47 9.87 -11.19
CA GLU A 249 5.88 9.74 -11.61
C GLU A 249 6.02 9.32 -13.07
N LYS A 250 5.09 8.50 -13.58
CA LYS A 250 5.09 8.07 -14.99
C LYS A 250 4.12 8.88 -15.87
N GLY A 251 3.29 9.74 -15.28
CA GLY A 251 2.32 10.55 -16.01
C GLY A 251 1.28 9.71 -16.76
N TYR A 252 0.89 8.55 -16.23
CA TYR A 252 -0.10 7.69 -16.89
C TYR A 252 -1.47 8.36 -16.95
N GLU A 253 -2.07 8.33 -18.14
CA GLU A 253 -3.40 8.85 -18.41
C GLU A 253 -4.51 7.89 -17.93
N PRO A 254 -5.76 8.37 -17.76
CA PRO A 254 -6.88 7.56 -17.27
C PRO A 254 -7.08 6.24 -18.04
N GLU A 255 -6.87 6.23 -19.36
CA GLU A 255 -6.98 5.04 -20.19
C GLU A 255 -5.95 3.97 -19.82
N GLN A 256 -4.71 4.38 -19.52
CA GLN A 256 -3.64 3.47 -19.10
C GLN A 256 -3.91 2.92 -17.70
N ILE A 257 -4.42 3.75 -16.78
CA ILE A 257 -4.82 3.31 -15.44
C ILE A 257 -5.99 2.32 -15.52
N LYS A 258 -6.94 2.53 -16.43
CA LYS A 258 -8.03 1.58 -16.66
C LYS A 258 -7.51 0.24 -17.16
N THR A 259 -6.53 0.23 -18.06
CA THR A 259 -5.86 -1.00 -18.52
C THR A 259 -5.16 -1.70 -17.36
N PHE A 260 -4.38 -0.98 -16.55
CA PHE A 260 -3.75 -1.52 -15.34
C PHE A 260 -4.78 -2.15 -14.39
N PHE A 261 -5.91 -1.47 -14.15
CA PHE A 261 -6.98 -1.94 -13.28
C PHE A 261 -7.64 -3.23 -13.81
N GLU A 262 -8.02 -3.29 -15.09
CA GLU A 262 -8.69 -4.48 -15.63
C GLU A 262 -7.76 -5.70 -15.61
N HIS A 263 -6.47 -5.52 -15.88
CA HIS A 263 -5.49 -6.61 -15.76
C HIS A 263 -5.29 -7.06 -14.31
N TRP A 264 -5.20 -6.14 -13.35
CA TRP A 264 -5.14 -6.50 -11.93
C TRP A 264 -6.39 -7.27 -11.49
N LYS A 265 -7.57 -6.73 -11.82
CA LYS A 265 -8.87 -7.30 -11.49
C LYS A 265 -9.09 -8.70 -12.06
N GLY A 266 -8.54 -8.98 -13.24
CA GLY A 266 -8.61 -10.30 -13.87
C GLY A 266 -7.74 -11.38 -13.22
N HIS A 267 -6.78 -11.01 -12.37
CA HIS A 267 -5.83 -11.95 -11.75
C HIS A 267 -6.04 -12.14 -10.25
N VAL A 268 -6.57 -11.15 -9.53
CA VAL A 268 -6.91 -11.30 -8.11
C VAL A 268 -8.21 -12.10 -7.90
N PRO A 269 -8.44 -12.66 -6.70
CA PRO A 269 -9.69 -13.35 -6.39
C PRO A 269 -10.91 -12.45 -6.66
N ALA A 270 -11.93 -13.00 -7.33
CA ALA A 270 -13.14 -12.25 -7.71
C ALA A 270 -13.89 -11.63 -6.52
N SER A 271 -13.71 -12.18 -5.32
CA SER A 271 -14.28 -11.63 -4.08
C SER A 271 -13.65 -10.29 -3.68
N TRP A 272 -12.42 -10.00 -4.09
CA TRP A 272 -11.70 -8.76 -3.76
C TRP A 272 -12.08 -7.60 -4.68
N THR A 273 -12.63 -7.90 -5.85
CA THR A 273 -13.03 -6.91 -6.87
C THR A 273 -14.53 -6.86 -7.11
N ASN A 274 -15.31 -7.54 -6.27
CA ASN A 274 -16.76 -7.41 -6.32
C ASN A 274 -17.20 -5.98 -5.98
N ARG A 275 -18.43 -5.65 -6.38
CA ARG A 275 -18.99 -4.30 -6.20
C ARG A 275 -18.95 -3.79 -4.75
N LYS A 276 -19.11 -4.68 -3.75
CA LYS A 276 -19.05 -4.29 -2.34
C LYS A 276 -17.62 -4.01 -1.88
N ALA A 277 -16.65 -4.80 -2.31
CA ALA A 277 -15.24 -4.65 -1.97
C ALA A 277 -14.64 -3.36 -2.53
N LEU A 278 -15.10 -2.95 -3.72
CA LEU A 278 -14.65 -1.73 -4.39
C LEU A 278 -15.48 -0.48 -4.06
N SER A 279 -16.61 -0.64 -3.36
CA SER A 279 -17.54 0.46 -3.07
C SER A 279 -16.90 1.55 -2.21
N THR A 280 -17.10 2.80 -2.60
CA THR A 280 -16.55 3.98 -1.89
C THR A 280 -17.09 4.07 -0.46
N VAL A 281 -18.36 3.72 -0.26
CA VAL A 281 -19.01 3.72 1.05
C VAL A 281 -18.55 2.57 1.94
N LEU A 282 -18.03 1.49 1.35
CA LEU A 282 -17.55 0.29 2.05
C LEU A 282 -16.02 0.16 2.01
N GLY A 283 -15.31 1.28 2.01
CA GLY A 283 -13.86 1.28 2.21
C GLY A 283 -13.08 0.63 1.08
N GLY A 284 -13.58 0.79 -0.16
CA GLY A 284 -12.90 0.39 -1.39
C GLY A 284 -11.78 1.36 -1.79
N ALA A 285 -11.56 1.57 -3.09
CA ALA A 285 -10.40 2.29 -3.63
C ALA A 285 -10.09 3.65 -2.97
N TRP A 286 -11.12 4.49 -2.75
CA TRP A 286 -10.93 5.88 -2.33
C TRP A 286 -10.36 6.08 -0.92
N ILE A 287 -10.68 5.21 0.05
CA ILE A 287 -10.07 5.32 1.38
C ILE A 287 -8.58 4.96 1.32
N TRP A 288 -8.21 4.04 0.44
CA TRP A 288 -6.82 3.68 0.21
C TRP A 288 -6.08 4.73 -0.61
N ARG A 289 -6.77 5.49 -1.45
CA ARG A 289 -6.19 6.70 -2.07
C ARG A 289 -5.93 7.76 -1.01
N TYR A 290 -6.87 7.97 -0.11
CA TYR A 290 -6.68 8.86 1.02
C TYR A 290 -5.47 8.45 1.87
N TYR A 291 -5.34 7.15 2.17
CA TYR A 291 -4.14 6.60 2.81
C TYR A 291 -2.86 6.91 2.02
N ASP A 292 -2.81 6.60 0.72
CA ASP A 292 -1.62 6.83 -0.10
C ASP A 292 -1.22 8.31 -0.11
N VAL A 293 -2.18 9.22 -0.29
CA VAL A 293 -1.91 10.66 -0.28
C VAL A 293 -1.42 11.17 1.09
N LEU A 294 -1.91 10.59 2.20
CA LEU A 294 -1.35 10.90 3.53
C LEU A 294 0.10 10.43 3.66
N VAL A 295 0.44 9.25 3.15
CA VAL A 295 1.83 8.76 3.12
C VAL A 295 2.70 9.63 2.22
N VAL A 296 2.20 10.05 1.05
CA VAL A 296 2.88 11.00 0.17
C VAL A 296 3.15 12.32 0.88
N ASN A 297 2.14 12.88 1.56
CA ASN A 297 2.28 14.09 2.35
C ASN A 297 3.36 13.92 3.45
N ALA A 298 3.39 12.77 4.13
CA ALA A 298 4.41 12.46 5.13
C ALA A 298 5.80 12.38 4.50
N GLU A 299 6.00 11.66 3.39
CA GLU A 299 7.30 11.60 2.69
C GLU A 299 7.75 12.99 2.22
N SER A 300 6.83 13.84 1.75
CA SER A 300 7.15 15.21 1.36
C SER A 300 7.63 16.05 2.53
N VAL A 301 6.97 15.95 3.70
CA VAL A 301 7.46 16.61 4.93
C VAL A 301 8.79 16.03 5.38
N LEU A 302 8.95 14.70 5.28
CA LEU A 302 10.16 13.99 5.70
C LEU A 302 11.40 14.51 4.95
N TYR A 303 11.32 14.60 3.63
CA TYR A 303 12.45 14.98 2.76
C TYR A 303 12.46 16.47 2.35
N GLY A 304 11.46 17.26 2.73
CA GLY A 304 11.38 18.68 2.36
C GLY A 304 10.97 18.93 0.91
N ASP A 305 10.19 18.04 0.30
CA ASP A 305 9.70 18.19 -1.08
C ASP A 305 8.44 19.07 -1.13
N GLU A 306 8.64 20.37 -1.32
CA GLU A 306 7.56 21.38 -1.33
C GLU A 306 6.55 21.17 -2.47
N SER A 307 7.01 20.72 -3.65
CA SER A 307 6.15 20.53 -4.82
C SER A 307 5.17 19.38 -4.59
N ARG A 308 5.70 18.24 -4.13
CA ARG A 308 4.90 17.06 -3.81
C ARG A 308 4.00 17.29 -2.59
N TYR A 309 4.47 18.07 -1.62
CA TYR A 309 3.65 18.53 -0.49
C TYR A 309 2.43 19.34 -0.97
N ALA A 310 2.65 20.33 -1.84
CA ALA A 310 1.57 21.17 -2.36
C ALA A 310 0.52 20.34 -3.14
N SER A 311 0.98 19.37 -3.94
CA SER A 311 0.10 18.44 -4.67
C SER A 311 -0.75 17.60 -3.71
N ALA A 312 -0.14 16.99 -2.70
CA ALA A 312 -0.85 16.19 -1.70
C ALA A 312 -1.87 17.03 -0.92
N GLN A 313 -1.50 18.23 -0.49
CA GLN A 313 -2.39 19.16 0.21
C GLN A 313 -3.58 19.59 -0.66
N LYS A 314 -3.37 19.78 -1.98
CA LYS A 314 -4.46 20.10 -2.91
C LYS A 314 -5.50 18.97 -2.92
N TRP A 315 -5.06 17.72 -3.07
CA TRP A 315 -5.95 16.58 -3.06
C TRP A 315 -6.67 16.41 -1.70
N LEU A 316 -5.94 16.56 -0.58
CA LEU A 316 -6.51 16.44 0.77
C LEU A 316 -7.60 17.50 1.05
N LYS A 317 -7.50 18.70 0.48
CA LYS A 317 -8.55 19.73 0.57
C LYS A 317 -9.84 19.31 -0.14
N ASP A 318 -9.71 18.61 -1.27
CA ASP A 318 -10.85 18.11 -2.05
C ASP A 318 -11.56 16.91 -1.41
N VAL A 319 -10.94 16.24 -0.42
CA VAL A 319 -11.54 15.11 0.32
C VAL A 319 -12.87 15.51 0.99
N SER A 320 -13.01 16.76 1.44
CA SER A 320 -14.27 17.27 2.01
C SER A 320 -15.46 17.12 1.05
N ARG A 321 -15.24 17.31 -0.26
CA ARG A 321 -16.26 17.15 -1.31
C ARG A 321 -16.60 15.67 -1.51
N LEU A 322 -15.59 14.80 -1.50
CA LEU A 322 -15.80 13.35 -1.56
C LEU A 322 -16.63 12.87 -0.36
N GLN A 323 -16.31 13.36 0.84
CA GLN A 323 -17.06 13.03 2.06
C GLN A 323 -18.50 13.54 2.04
N ALA A 324 -18.75 14.74 1.51
CA ALA A 324 -20.11 15.24 1.31
C ALA A 324 -20.91 14.32 0.37
N HIS A 325 -20.30 13.89 -0.74
CA HIS A 325 -20.91 12.92 -1.66
C HIS A 325 -21.22 11.58 -0.96
N LEU A 326 -20.30 11.10 -0.11
CA LEU A 326 -20.52 9.89 0.69
C LEU A 326 -21.64 10.05 1.71
N GLY A 327 -21.81 11.24 2.28
CA GLY A 327 -22.96 11.57 3.12
C GLY A 327 -24.28 11.33 2.38
N VAL A 328 -24.39 11.81 1.15
CA VAL A 328 -25.55 11.58 0.30
C VAL A 328 -25.76 10.09 0.01
N LEU A 329 -24.69 9.35 -0.31
CA LEU A 329 -24.80 7.90 -0.55
C LEU A 329 -25.26 7.12 0.69
N ARG A 330 -24.79 7.51 1.89
CA ARG A 330 -25.25 6.90 3.14
C ARG A 330 -26.73 7.16 3.41
N VAL A 331 -27.25 8.33 3.03
CA VAL A 331 -28.70 8.63 3.10
C VAL A 331 -29.47 7.67 2.18
N TRP A 332 -29.05 7.49 0.93
CA TRP A 332 -29.68 6.51 0.04
C TRP A 332 -29.63 5.09 0.61
N LYS A 333 -28.49 4.69 1.17
CA LYS A 333 -28.36 3.36 1.82
C LYS A 333 -29.26 3.21 3.04
N SER A 334 -29.46 4.28 3.82
CA SER A 334 -30.36 4.27 4.99
C SER A 334 -31.83 4.07 4.62
N GLY A 335 -32.24 4.45 3.40
CA GLY A 335 -33.59 4.21 2.88
C GLY A 335 -33.99 2.74 2.85
N VAL A 336 -33.01 1.82 2.77
CA VAL A 336 -33.25 0.37 2.92
C VAL A 336 -33.80 0.04 4.31
N TRP A 337 -33.19 0.59 5.36
CA TRP A 337 -33.63 0.37 6.74
C TRP A 337 -34.96 1.05 7.04
N VAL A 338 -35.20 2.23 6.46
CA VAL A 338 -36.51 2.89 6.54
C VAL A 338 -37.59 1.98 5.92
N GLY A 339 -37.35 1.45 4.72
CA GLY A 339 -38.29 0.55 4.05
C GLY A 339 -38.55 -0.75 4.83
N ILE A 340 -37.50 -1.36 5.40
CA ILE A 340 -37.63 -2.55 6.28
C ILE A 340 -38.42 -2.20 7.55
N GLY A 341 -38.11 -1.07 8.18
CA GLY A 341 -38.84 -0.59 9.36
C GLY A 341 -40.33 -0.41 9.05
N THR A 342 -40.66 0.19 7.90
CA THR A 342 -42.04 0.34 7.43
C THR A 342 -42.73 -1.00 7.21
N LEU A 343 -42.03 -2.02 6.67
CA LEU A 343 -42.57 -3.38 6.54
C LEU A 343 -42.90 -4.00 7.91
N VAL A 344 -42.00 -3.85 8.88
CA VAL A 344 -42.21 -4.34 10.25
C VAL A 344 -43.39 -3.63 10.92
N VAL A 345 -43.48 -2.30 10.78
CA VAL A 345 -44.60 -1.49 11.29
C VAL A 345 -45.91 -1.93 10.64
N ALA A 346 -45.94 -2.15 9.32
CA ALA A 346 -47.12 -2.63 8.61
C ALA A 346 -47.62 -3.99 9.14
N TYR A 347 -46.70 -4.92 9.41
CA TYR A 347 -47.02 -6.22 9.99
C TYR A 347 -47.62 -6.10 11.40
N TYR A 348 -46.96 -5.37 12.30
CA TYR A 348 -47.46 -5.20 13.66
C TYR A 348 -48.75 -4.38 13.72
N ALA A 349 -48.90 -3.37 12.85
CA ALA A 349 -50.11 -2.57 12.80
C ALA A 349 -51.33 -3.38 12.35
N TRP A 350 -51.13 -4.33 11.42
CA TRP A 350 -52.14 -5.32 11.05
C TRP A 350 -52.45 -6.28 12.22
N GLN A 351 -51.42 -6.83 12.86
CA GLN A 351 -51.57 -7.79 13.95
C GLN A 351 -52.29 -7.19 15.17
N LEU A 352 -52.03 -5.93 15.49
CA LEU A 352 -52.66 -5.21 16.61
C LEU A 352 -54.05 -4.63 16.25
N GLY A 353 -54.52 -4.81 15.02
CA GLY A 353 -55.81 -4.28 14.55
C GLY A 353 -55.85 -2.76 14.42
N THR A 354 -54.71 -2.08 14.50
CA THR A 354 -54.60 -0.61 14.39
C THR A 354 -54.76 -0.12 12.94
N LEU A 355 -54.49 -0.96 11.96
CA LEU A 355 -54.71 -0.71 10.54
C LEU A 355 -55.53 -1.84 9.90
N SER A 356 -56.33 -1.48 8.89
CA SER A 356 -57.03 -2.47 8.07
C SER A 356 -56.05 -3.29 7.23
N THR A 357 -56.46 -4.48 6.80
CA THR A 357 -55.65 -5.34 5.91
C THR A 357 -55.15 -4.60 4.67
N THR A 358 -56.03 -3.82 4.02
CA THR A 358 -55.66 -3.02 2.84
C THR A 358 -54.68 -1.91 3.20
N GLY A 359 -54.86 -1.24 4.34
CA GLY A 359 -53.96 -0.18 4.81
C GLY A 359 -52.56 -0.70 5.12
N SER A 360 -52.47 -1.83 5.82
CA SER A 360 -51.19 -2.48 6.11
C SER A 360 -50.51 -3.02 4.85
N LEU A 361 -51.27 -3.58 3.91
CA LEU A 361 -50.72 -4.03 2.62
C LEU A 361 -50.14 -2.86 1.82
N MET A 362 -50.86 -1.74 1.72
CA MET A 362 -50.36 -0.53 1.05
C MET A 362 -49.10 0.00 1.70
N LEU A 363 -49.06 0.06 3.03
CA LEU A 363 -47.88 0.50 3.78
C LEU A 363 -46.68 -0.44 3.53
N ALA A 364 -46.92 -1.75 3.49
CA ALA A 364 -45.89 -2.73 3.17
C ALA A 364 -45.35 -2.55 1.74
N VAL A 365 -46.22 -2.33 0.75
CA VAL A 365 -45.82 -2.05 -0.64
C VAL A 365 -44.98 -0.78 -0.73
N VAL A 366 -45.36 0.29 -0.03
CA VAL A 366 -44.58 1.52 0.04
C VAL A 366 -43.21 1.27 0.68
N GLY A 367 -43.16 0.54 1.79
CA GLY A 367 -41.89 0.16 2.45
C GLY A 367 -40.96 -0.63 1.52
N ALA A 368 -41.51 -1.60 0.79
CA ALA A 368 -40.76 -2.37 -0.20
C ALA A 368 -40.24 -1.49 -1.35
N ALA A 369 -41.08 -0.60 -1.88
CA ALA A 369 -40.71 0.33 -2.95
C ALA A 369 -39.60 1.31 -2.51
N ILE A 370 -39.69 1.85 -1.29
CA ILE A 370 -38.65 2.71 -0.71
C ILE A 370 -37.34 1.93 -0.56
N SER A 371 -37.39 0.72 -0.01
CA SER A 371 -36.20 -0.11 0.20
C SER A 371 -35.50 -0.44 -1.12
N PHE A 372 -36.25 -0.92 -2.11
CA PHE A 372 -35.71 -1.29 -3.42
C PHE A 372 -35.21 -0.07 -4.19
N GLY A 373 -36.01 0.99 -4.28
CA GLY A 373 -35.66 2.22 -4.99
C GLY A 373 -34.42 2.89 -4.40
N SER A 374 -34.33 2.95 -3.07
CA SER A 374 -33.18 3.54 -2.38
C SER A 374 -31.90 2.73 -2.58
N ASN A 375 -31.97 1.39 -2.51
CA ASN A 375 -30.82 0.52 -2.78
C ASN A 375 -30.36 0.62 -4.24
N MET A 376 -31.30 0.67 -5.19
CA MET A 376 -30.99 0.84 -6.62
C MET A 376 -30.30 2.19 -6.87
N LEU A 377 -30.80 3.27 -6.27
CA LEU A 377 -30.21 4.60 -6.40
C LEU A 377 -28.85 4.70 -5.73
N TYR A 378 -28.66 4.08 -4.56
CA TYR A 378 -27.36 3.96 -3.91
C TYR A 378 -26.33 3.34 -4.86
N TRP A 379 -26.64 2.17 -5.41
CA TRP A 379 -25.74 1.45 -6.30
C TRP A 379 -25.49 2.18 -7.61
N LYS A 380 -26.51 2.85 -8.17
CA LYS A 380 -26.38 3.66 -9.39
C LYS A 380 -25.49 4.89 -9.17
N LYS A 381 -25.49 5.47 -7.97
CA LYS A 381 -24.75 6.69 -7.62
C LYS A 381 -23.38 6.42 -7.01
N ASP A 382 -23.12 5.22 -6.50
CA ASP A 382 -21.80 4.85 -5.97
C ASP A 382 -20.76 4.98 -7.10
N PRO A 383 -19.73 5.83 -6.95
CA PRO A 383 -18.73 6.03 -7.97
C PRO A 383 -18.04 4.71 -8.34
N PRO A 384 -17.68 4.51 -9.62
CA PRO A 384 -16.78 3.42 -9.97
C PRO A 384 -15.44 3.59 -9.26
N ALA A 385 -14.73 2.49 -9.07
CA ALA A 385 -13.40 2.53 -8.46
C ALA A 385 -12.38 3.25 -9.36
N PHE A 386 -12.55 3.14 -10.68
CA PHE A 386 -11.70 3.72 -11.74
C PHE A 386 -12.56 4.06 -12.96
#